data_AF-A0A920FTD6-F1
#
_entry.id   AF-A0A920FTD6-F1
#
_cell.length_a   1.000
_cell.length_b   1.000
_cell.length_c   1.000
_cell.angle_alpha   90.00
_cell.angle_beta   90.00
_cell.angle_gamma   90.00
#
_symmetry.space_group_name_H-M   'P 1'
#
loop_
_entity.id
_entity.type
_entity.pdbx_description
1 polymer ?
#
loop_
_entity_poly.entity_id
_entity_poly.type
_entity_poly.pdbx_seq_one_letter_code
_entity_poly.pdbx_strand_id
1 'polypeptide(L)' 'MTDRKKLEAERKEIIEKILRIQKEFMELERQKGVTEKDLHVNPSGVLKEYKEEHEKLANRLVDIAHELKGSIRT' A
#
# COMPACT_ATOMS: atom_id res chain seq x y z
N MET A 1 -21.19 8.45 15.67
CA MET A 1 -20.82 8.95 14.31
C MET A 1 -19.32 9.21 14.15
N THR A 2 -18.47 8.75 15.07
CA THR A 2 -17.06 9.19 15.16
C THR A 2 -16.11 8.26 14.39
N ASP A 3 -16.46 6.99 14.27
CA ASP A 3 -15.55 5.95 13.75
C ASP A 3 -15.45 5.96 12.22
N ARG A 4 -16.57 6.14 11.51
CA ARG A 4 -16.58 6.22 10.03
C ARG A 4 -15.74 7.39 9.50
N LYS A 5 -15.80 8.54 10.15
CA LYS A 5 -15.02 9.73 9.74
C LYS A 5 -13.52 9.52 9.94
N LYS A 6 -13.12 8.80 11.01
CA LYS A 6 -11.74 8.40 11.24
C LYS A 6 -11.27 7.39 10.19
N LEU A 7 -12.10 6.39 9.88
CA LEU A 7 -11.82 5.39 8.84
C LEU A 7 -11.68 6.02 7.44
N GLU A 8 -12.50 7.01 7.10
CA GLU A 8 -12.35 7.76 5.84
C GLU A 8 -11.06 8.60 5.79
N ALA A 9 -10.63 9.19 6.91
CA ALA A 9 -9.37 9.90 7.00
C ALA A 9 -8.18 8.94 6.84
N GLU A 10 -8.20 7.81 7.56
CA GLU A 10 -7.16 6.78 7.49
C GLU A 10 -7.06 6.17 6.09
N ARG A 11 -8.21 5.92 5.43
CA ARG A 11 -8.24 5.49 4.03
C ARG A 11 -7.52 6.48 3.11
N LYS A 12 -7.74 7.78 3.28
CA LYS A 12 -7.07 8.81 2.47
C LYS A 12 -5.56 8.81 2.72
N GLU A 13 -5.13 8.75 3.98
CA GLU A 13 -3.70 8.69 4.33
C GLU A 13 -3.03 7.45 3.72
N ILE A 14 -3.69 6.30 3.72
CA ILE A 14 -3.17 5.07 3.12
C ILE A 14 -3.02 5.24 1.60
N ILE A 15 -4.02 5.82 0.92
CA ILE A 15 -3.94 6.10 -0.52
C ILE A 15 -2.76 7.03 -0.83
N GLU A 16 -2.57 8.09 -0.04
CA GLU A 16 -1.43 8.99 -0.21
C GLU A 16 -0.09 8.28 -0.01
N LYS A 17 0.02 7.39 0.98
CA LYS A 17 1.23 6.59 1.19
C LYS A 17 1.50 5.63 0.03
N ILE A 18 0.48 4.93 -0.48
CA ILE A 18 0.62 4.04 -1.63
C ILE A 18 1.09 4.83 -2.86
N LEU A 19 0.51 6.00 -3.13
CA LEU A 19 0.92 6.86 -4.24
C LEU A 19 2.37 7.35 -4.09
N ARG A 20 2.81 7.64 -2.86
CA ARG A 20 4.18 8.05 -2.57
C ARG A 20 5.17 6.91 -2.84
N ILE A 21 4.88 5.72 -2.33
CA ILE A 21 5.66 4.51 -2.57
C ILE A 21 5.75 4.20 -4.07
N GLN A 22 4.63 4.29 -4.81
CA GLN A 22 4.63 4.09 -6.25
C GLN A 22 5.50 5.11 -6.98
N LYS A 23 5.52 6.38 -6.54
CA LYS A 23 6.41 7.40 -7.09
C LYS A 23 7.88 7.09 -6.81
N GLU A 24 8.22 6.73 -5.58
CA GLU A 24 9.58 6.35 -5.22
C GLU A 24 10.03 5.10 -5.98
N PHE A 25 9.11 4.15 -6.21
CA PHE A 25 9.36 2.99 -7.05
C PHE A 25 9.65 3.37 -8.51
N MET A 26 8.86 4.26 -9.11
CA MET A 26 9.13 4.78 -10.46
C MET A 26 10.49 5.48 -10.56
N GLU A 27 10.91 6.16 -9.49
CA GLU A 27 12.22 6.82 -9.44
C GLU A 27 13.36 5.81 -9.32
N LEU A 28 13.17 4.72 -8.55
CA LEU A 28 14.09 3.59 -8.51
C LEU A 28 14.15 2.83 -9.84
N GLU A 29 13.03 2.66 -10.53
CA GLU A 29 12.97 2.16 -11.91
C GLU A 29 13.85 3.02 -12.82
N ARG A 30 13.70 4.35 -12.75
CA ARG A 30 14.49 5.27 -13.57
C ARG A 30 15.97 5.29 -13.24
N GLN A 31 16.35 5.21 -11.96
CA GLN A 31 17.75 5.30 -11.53
C GLN A 31 18.51 3.99 -11.68
N LYS A 32 17.89 2.87 -11.31
CA LYS A 32 18.54 1.54 -11.24
C LYS A 32 18.08 0.58 -12.33
N GLY A 33 17.05 0.92 -13.11
CA GLY A 33 16.47 0.04 -14.13
C GLY A 33 15.67 -1.13 -13.55
N VAL A 34 15.25 -1.03 -12.29
CA VAL A 34 14.66 -2.13 -11.52
C VAL A 34 13.18 -2.24 -11.79
N THR A 35 12.72 -3.29 -12.44
CA THR A 35 11.32 -3.40 -12.87
C THR A 35 10.42 -4.10 -11.85
N GLU A 36 9.11 -4.03 -12.04
CA GLU A 36 8.13 -4.78 -11.21
C GLU A 36 8.37 -6.31 -11.26
N LYS A 37 9.06 -6.81 -12.28
CA LYS A 37 9.52 -8.21 -12.34
C LYS A 37 10.61 -8.50 -11.32
N ASP A 38 11.54 -7.58 -11.07
CA ASP A 38 12.59 -7.73 -10.05
C ASP A 38 11.98 -7.81 -8.63
N LEU A 39 10.86 -7.11 -8.42
CA LEU A 39 10.03 -7.17 -7.22
C LEU A 39 9.44 -8.58 -6.95
N HIS A 40 9.20 -9.37 -7.99
CA HIS A 40 8.62 -10.70 -7.89
C HIS A 40 9.65 -11.83 -7.97
N VAL A 41 10.74 -11.63 -8.70
CA VAL A 41 11.75 -12.66 -8.95
C VAL A 41 12.76 -12.75 -7.80
N ASN A 42 13.22 -11.62 -7.25
CA ASN A 42 14.12 -11.64 -6.08
C ASN A 42 14.17 -10.27 -5.36
N PRO A 43 13.09 -9.87 -4.66
CA PRO A 43 13.06 -8.60 -3.96
C PRO A 43 14.13 -8.60 -2.86
N SER A 44 15.16 -7.77 -3.02
CA SER A 44 16.25 -7.65 -2.06
C SER A 44 16.50 -6.19 -1.69
N GLY A 45 16.77 -5.96 -0.40
CA GLY A 45 16.89 -4.62 0.18
C GLY A 45 15.62 -3.80 0.01
N VAL A 46 15.79 -2.60 -0.54
CA VAL A 46 14.76 -1.56 -0.70
C VAL A 46 13.48 -2.06 -1.40
N LEU A 47 13.60 -2.97 -2.37
CA LEU A 47 12.44 -3.52 -3.10
C LEU A 47 11.54 -4.42 -2.26
N LYS A 48 12.15 -5.17 -1.32
CA LYS A 48 11.40 -6.02 -0.40
C LYS A 48 10.60 -5.17 0.57
N GLU A 49 11.23 -4.13 1.11
CA GLU A 49 10.57 -3.17 2.00
C GLU A 49 9.40 -2.48 1.28
N TYR A 50 9.58 -2.05 0.02
CA TYR A 50 8.47 -1.50 -0.77
C TYR A 50 7.33 -2.47 -0.97
N LYS A 51 7.62 -3.74 -1.28
CA LYS A 51 6.60 -4.77 -1.45
C LYS A 51 5.81 -4.99 -0.16
N GLU A 52 6.53 -5.21 0.94
CA GLU A 52 5.94 -5.47 2.26
C GLU A 52 5.11 -4.29 2.73
N GLU A 53 5.59 -3.05 2.54
CA GLU A 53 4.86 -1.85 2.93
C GLU A 53 3.61 -1.63 2.07
N HIS A 54 3.71 -1.84 0.75
CA HIS A 54 2.56 -1.79 -0.15
C HIS A 54 1.50 -2.85 0.20
N GLU A 55 1.90 -4.11 0.43
CA GLU A 55 0.98 -5.18 0.84
C GLU A 55 0.31 -4.89 2.18
N LYS A 56 1.06 -4.35 3.15
CA LYS A 56 0.51 -3.95 4.45
C LYS A 56 -0.52 -2.85 4.33
N LEU A 57 -0.24 -1.82 3.52
CA LEU A 57 -1.16 -0.71 3.26
C LEU A 57 -2.41 -1.19 2.49
N ALA A 58 -2.24 -2.07 1.50
CA ALA A 58 -3.34 -2.66 0.75
C ALA A 58 -4.27 -3.51 1.64
N ASN A 59 -3.69 -4.37 2.50
CA ASN A 59 -4.47 -5.15 3.46
C ASN A 59 -5.25 -4.24 4.42
N ARG A 60 -4.62 -3.17 4.93
CA ARG A 60 -5.30 -2.20 5.79
C ARG A 60 -6.43 -1.47 5.06
N LEU A 61 -6.26 -1.14 3.79
CA LEU A 61 -7.30 -0.53 2.96
C LEU A 61 -8.52 -1.44 2.82
N VAL A 62 -8.28 -2.75 2.64
CA VAL A 62 -9.33 -3.77 2.59
C VAL A 62 -10.04 -3.88 3.94
N ASP A 63 -9.30 -3.92 5.05
CA ASP A 63 -9.89 -3.96 6.39
C ASP A 63 -10.78 -2.73 6.64
N ILE A 64 -10.32 -1.53 6.29
CA ILE A 64 -11.13 -0.30 6.38
C ILE A 64 -12.38 -0.39 5.49
N ALA A 65 -12.27 -0.96 4.29
CA ALA A 65 -13.43 -1.15 3.42
C ALA A 65 -14.45 -2.13 4.02
N HIS A 66 -13.99 -3.19 4.70
CA HIS A 66 -14.83 -4.12 5.44
C HIS A 66 -15.50 -3.46 6.64
N GLU A 67 -14.77 -2.68 7.43
CA GLU A 67 -15.29 -1.92 8.58
C GLU A 67 -16.32 -0.86 8.14
N LEU A 68 -16.07 -0.15 7.03
CA LEU A 68 -17.01 0.84 6.49
C LEU A 68 -18.28 0.21 5.92
N LYS A 69 -18.16 -0.96 5.28
CA LYS A 69 -19.30 -1.69 4.69
C LYS A 69 -20.05 -2.54 5.74
N GLY A 70 -19.47 -2.75 6.92
CA GLY A 70 -20.02 -3.59 7.98
C GLY A 70 -19.98 -5.10 7.66
N SER A 71 -19.10 -5.54 6.76
CA SER A 71 -19.04 -6.94 6.33
C SER A 71 -18.06 -7.71 7.19
N ILE A 72 -18.58 -8.65 7.99
CA ILE A 72 -17.79 -9.60 8.79
C ILE A 72 -16.94 -10.43 7.82
N ARG A 73 -15.62 -10.43 8.02
CA ARG A 73 -14.69 -11.30 7.29
C ARG A 73 -14.98 -12.74 7.75
N THR A 74 -15.76 -13.49 6.96
CA THR A 74 -15.96 -14.95 7.12
C THR A 74 -14.95 -15.67 6.24
#